data_AF-U1QLR3-F1
#
_entry.id   AF-U1QLR3-F1
#
_cell.length_a   1.000
_cell.length_b   1.000
_cell.length_c   1.000
_cell.angle_alpha   90.00
_cell.angle_beta   90.00
_cell.angle_gamma   90.00
#
_symmetry.space_group_name_H-M   'P 1'
#
loop_
_entity.id
_entity.type
_entity.pdbx_description
1 polymer ?
#
loop_
_entity_poly.entity_id
_entity_poly.type
_entity_poly.pdbx_seq_one_letter_code
_entity_poly.pdbx_strand_id
1 'polypeptide(L)'
;MYREGHLGVSLLVFAPVGYWLTTVGNPEAALVTGVIMCWLAMLPDIDHRLPVITHRGVTHSLLFAGVVGSVFGAVGAVLTDAFGVAGVDVSMFGVGGADLGTSGVVLGVLTVGAHLLGDALTPAGVPLLWPFGRSYSLSVTRADSTLANYALFGGGIVVTGGWAIVAFGSL
;
A
#
# COMPACT_ATOMS: atom_id res chain seq x y z
N MET A 1 1.45 -11.82 8.50
CA MET A 1 0.06 -12.17 8.92
C MET A 1 -0.59 -13.02 7.81
N TYR A 2 -1.85 -13.42 7.91
CA TYR A 2 -2.55 -13.97 6.73
C TYR A 2 -3.06 -12.84 5.83
N ARG A 3 -3.51 -13.21 4.62
CA ARG A 3 -3.90 -12.27 3.57
C ARG A 3 -4.98 -11.30 4.02
N GLU A 4 -5.96 -11.77 4.78
CA GLU A 4 -7.05 -10.97 5.32
C GLU A 4 -6.51 -9.87 6.25
N GLY A 5 -5.54 -10.21 7.11
CA GLY A 5 -4.86 -9.24 7.97
C GLY A 5 -4.15 -8.16 7.17
N HIS A 6 -3.37 -8.54 6.14
CA HIS A 6 -2.67 -7.57 5.29
C HIS A 6 -3.61 -6.71 4.45
N LEU A 7 -4.71 -7.26 3.95
CA LEU A 7 -5.76 -6.48 3.28
C LEU A 7 -6.37 -5.46 4.24
N GLY A 8 -6.68 -5.87 5.47
CA GLY A 8 -7.19 -4.97 6.51
C GLY A 8 -6.23 -3.83 6.83
N VAL A 9 -4.94 -4.13 7.04
CA VAL A 9 -3.92 -3.10 7.27
C VAL A 9 -3.76 -2.18 6.06
N SER A 10 -3.82 -2.72 4.84
CA SER A 10 -3.77 -1.92 3.61
C SER A 10 -4.92 -0.93 3.52
N LEU A 11 -6.14 -1.36 3.85
CA LEU A 11 -7.32 -0.48 3.93
C LEU A 11 -7.16 0.58 5.03
N LEU A 12 -6.64 0.23 6.20
CA LEU A 12 -6.43 1.18 7.30
C LEU A 12 -5.36 2.23 6.98
N VAL A 13 -4.27 1.84 6.32
CA VAL A 13 -3.24 2.78 5.84
C VAL A 13 -3.77 3.65 4.72
N PHE A 14 -4.56 3.06 3.81
CA PHE A 14 -5.21 3.78 2.72
C PHE A 14 -6.23 4.80 3.22
N ALA A 15 -7.00 4.50 4.28
CA ALA A 15 -8.12 5.33 4.72
C ALA A 15 -7.83 6.84 4.86
N PRO A 16 -6.78 7.30 5.58
CA PRO A 16 -6.46 8.72 5.63
C PRO A 16 -6.04 9.30 4.27
N VAL A 17 -5.37 8.51 3.43
CA VAL A 17 -4.94 8.93 2.08
C VAL A 17 -6.14 9.08 1.14
N GLY A 18 -7.05 8.09 1.13
CA GLY A 18 -8.26 8.11 0.32
C GLY A 18 -9.20 9.25 0.72
N TYR A 19 -9.39 9.47 2.02
CA TYR A 19 -10.15 10.60 2.53
C TYR A 19 -9.56 11.93 2.04
N TRP A 20 -8.26 12.14 2.29
CA TRP A 20 -7.58 13.36 1.87
C TRP A 20 -7.71 13.60 0.35
N LEU A 21 -7.38 12.61 -0.48
CA LEU A 21 -7.49 12.71 -1.94
C LEU A 21 -8.90 13.06 -2.41
N THR A 22 -9.92 12.45 -1.82
CA THR A 22 -11.31 12.74 -2.16
C THR A 22 -11.67 14.17 -1.78
N THR A 23 -11.28 14.63 -0.59
CA THR A 23 -11.58 16.00 -0.12
C THR A 23 -10.89 17.11 -0.89
N VAL A 24 -9.75 16.83 -1.55
CA VAL A 24 -9.08 17.78 -2.44
C VAL A 24 -9.53 17.67 -3.90
N GLY A 25 -10.59 16.89 -4.17
CA GLY A 25 -11.20 16.76 -5.49
C GLY A 25 -10.49 15.77 -6.42
N ASN A 26 -9.77 14.78 -5.90
CA ASN A 26 -9.13 13.70 -6.68
C ASN A 26 -9.70 12.30 -6.32
N PRO A 27 -11.01 12.05 -6.47
CA PRO A 27 -11.61 10.77 -6.13
C PRO A 27 -11.13 9.60 -7.02
N GLU A 28 -10.74 9.87 -8.27
CA GLU A 28 -10.19 8.86 -9.19
C GLU A 28 -8.83 8.37 -8.68
N ALA A 29 -7.95 9.28 -8.25
CA ALA A 29 -6.67 8.94 -7.64
C ALA A 29 -6.86 8.15 -6.33
N ALA A 30 -7.86 8.51 -5.51
CA ALA A 30 -8.21 7.76 -4.30
C ALA A 30 -8.62 6.32 -4.64
N LEU A 31 -9.50 6.14 -5.62
CA LEU A 31 -9.96 4.82 -6.06
C LEU A 31 -8.80 3.95 -6.58
N VAL A 32 -7.99 4.49 -7.50
CA VAL A 32 -6.84 3.78 -8.08
C VAL A 32 -5.84 3.38 -6.99
N THR A 33 -5.55 4.29 -6.06
CA THR A 33 -4.66 4.04 -4.91
C THR A 33 -5.18 2.86 -4.07
N GLY A 34 -6.45 2.90 -3.65
CA GLY A 34 -7.04 1.86 -2.82
C GLY A 34 -7.09 0.49 -3.50
N VAL A 35 -7.47 0.45 -4.79
CA VAL A 35 -7.51 -0.78 -5.59
C VAL A 35 -6.13 -1.39 -5.71
N ILE A 36 -5.12 -0.60 -6.07
CA ILE A 36 -3.76 -1.10 -6.27
C ILE A 36 -3.16 -1.59 -4.95
N MET A 37 -3.30 -0.82 -3.86
CA MET A 37 -2.82 -1.25 -2.54
C MET A 37 -3.45 -2.58 -2.11
N CYS A 38 -4.75 -2.78 -2.34
CA CYS A 38 -5.41 -4.05 -2.02
C CYS A 38 -4.97 -5.19 -2.95
N TRP A 39 -4.84 -4.94 -4.25
CA TRP A 39 -4.40 -5.93 -5.23
C TRP A 39 -2.99 -6.46 -4.93
N LEU A 40 -2.11 -5.55 -4.50
CA LEU A 40 -0.70 -5.82 -4.24
C LEU A 40 -0.38 -5.95 -2.75
N ALA A 41 -1.37 -6.12 -1.89
CA ALA A 41 -1.17 -6.25 -0.43
C ALA A 41 -0.24 -7.41 -0.04
N MET A 42 -0.11 -8.43 -0.91
CA MET A 42 0.77 -9.60 -0.70
C MET A 42 2.02 -9.56 -1.58
N LEU A 43 2.37 -8.41 -2.17
CA LEU A 43 3.51 -8.29 -3.07
C LEU A 43 4.83 -8.74 -2.41
N PRO A 44 5.17 -8.35 -1.16
CA PRO A 44 6.37 -8.86 -0.50
C PRO A 44 6.42 -10.38 -0.35
N ASP A 45 5.27 -11.01 -0.04
CA ASP A 45 5.14 -12.45 0.17
C ASP A 45 5.22 -13.29 -1.12
N ILE A 46 5.44 -12.66 -2.28
CA ILE A 46 5.79 -13.39 -3.50
C ILE A 46 7.10 -14.17 -3.34
N ASP A 47 7.95 -13.78 -2.38
CA ASP A 47 9.20 -14.47 -2.04
C ASP A 47 9.02 -15.94 -1.63
N HIS A 48 7.86 -16.33 -1.10
CA HIS A 48 7.53 -17.73 -0.84
C HIS A 48 7.57 -18.61 -2.11
N ARG A 49 7.47 -17.99 -3.29
CA ARG A 49 7.50 -18.65 -4.60
C ARG A 49 8.84 -18.50 -5.33
N LEU A 50 9.80 -17.78 -4.75
CA LEU A 50 11.08 -17.48 -5.37
C LEU A 50 12.19 -18.30 -4.68
N PRO A 51 12.75 -19.34 -5.32
CA PRO A 51 13.66 -20.29 -4.67
C PRO A 51 14.99 -19.67 -4.19
N VAL A 52 15.35 -18.49 -4.69
CA VAL A 52 16.61 -17.80 -4.35
C VAL A 52 16.39 -16.66 -3.34
N ILE A 53 15.14 -16.25 -3.09
CA ILE A 53 14.83 -15.15 -2.18
C ILE A 53 14.39 -15.72 -0.85
N THR A 54 15.12 -15.38 0.21
CA THR A 54 14.74 -15.76 1.57
C THR A 54 13.48 -15.00 1.98
N HIS A 55 12.47 -15.72 2.47
CA HIS A 55 11.28 -15.11 3.05
C HIS A 55 11.65 -14.23 4.24
N ARG A 56 11.07 -13.02 4.32
CA ARG A 56 11.47 -11.99 5.29
C ARG A 56 12.94 -11.61 5.15
N GLY A 57 13.35 -11.43 3.90
CA GLY A 57 14.65 -10.89 3.50
C GLY A 57 14.48 -9.52 2.86
N VAL A 58 15.01 -9.38 1.64
CA VAL A 58 14.98 -8.12 0.89
C VAL A 58 13.56 -7.61 0.65
N THR A 59 12.61 -8.47 0.32
CA THR A 59 11.19 -8.16 0.03
C THR A 59 10.44 -7.52 1.20
N HIS A 60 10.87 -7.78 2.44
CA HIS A 60 10.24 -7.25 3.65
C HIS A 60 11.07 -6.11 4.26
N SER A 61 11.63 -5.23 3.42
CA SER A 61 12.50 -4.14 3.84
C SER A 61 12.08 -2.79 3.27
N LEU A 62 12.57 -1.70 3.89
CA LEU A 62 12.39 -0.35 3.36
C LEU A 62 13.12 -0.14 2.03
N LEU A 63 14.22 -0.87 1.79
CA LEU A 63 14.90 -0.86 0.50
C LEU A 63 13.96 -1.37 -0.61
N PHE A 64 13.26 -2.48 -0.39
CA PHE A 64 12.30 -3.00 -1.36
C PHE A 64 11.10 -2.06 -1.55
N ALA A 65 10.61 -1.42 -0.48
CA ALA A 65 9.61 -0.37 -0.60
C ALA A 65 10.09 0.78 -1.51
N GLY A 66 11.33 1.22 -1.34
CA GLY A 66 11.96 2.21 -2.20
C GLY A 66 12.06 1.77 -3.66
N VAL A 67 12.51 0.53 -3.92
CA VAL A 67 12.62 -0.04 -5.28
C VAL A 67 11.25 -0.12 -5.94
N VAL A 68 10.23 -0.66 -5.26
CA VAL A 68 8.86 -0.75 -5.80
C VAL A 68 8.30 0.65 -6.05
N GLY A 69 8.51 1.59 -5.13
CA GLY A 69 8.19 3.00 -5.33
C GLY A 69 8.84 3.58 -6.59
N SER A 70 10.16 3.41 -6.75
CA SER A 70 10.87 3.89 -7.94
C SER A 70 10.35 3.27 -9.25
N VAL A 71 10.03 1.97 -9.24
CA VAL A 71 9.42 1.30 -10.41
C VAL A 71 8.06 1.89 -10.74
N PHE A 72 7.20 2.08 -9.73
CA PHE A 72 5.89 2.69 -9.93
C PHE A 72 6.00 4.12 -10.44
N GLY A 73 6.95 4.90 -9.91
CA GLY A 73 7.18 6.25 -10.39
C GLY A 73 7.70 6.30 -11.82
N ALA A 74 8.61 5.40 -12.19
CA ALA A 74 9.06 5.30 -13.58
C ALA A 74 7.90 4.94 -14.52
N VAL A 75 7.04 4.00 -14.13
CA VAL A 75 5.84 3.65 -14.89
C VAL A 75 4.89 4.85 -15.00
N GLY A 76 4.64 5.57 -13.92
CA GLY A 76 3.80 6.77 -13.93
C GLY A 76 4.32 7.88 -14.85
N ALA A 77 5.63 8.12 -14.86
CA ALA A 77 6.26 9.07 -15.77
C ALA A 77 6.08 8.64 -17.25
N VAL A 78 6.35 7.36 -17.56
CA VAL A 78 6.15 6.81 -18.91
C VAL A 78 4.70 6.91 -19.35
N LEU A 79 3.74 6.63 -18.46
CA LEU A 79 2.31 6.76 -18.78
C LEU A 79 1.93 8.21 -19.06
N THR A 80 2.45 9.16 -18.27
CA THR A 80 2.23 10.61 -18.50
C THR A 80 2.68 11.01 -19.91
N ASP A 81 3.90 10.64 -20.29
CA ASP A 81 4.44 10.95 -21.61
C ASP A 81 3.63 10.28 -22.73
N ALA A 82 3.34 8.99 -22.59
CA ALA A 82 2.63 8.21 -23.60
C ALA A 82 1.21 8.73 -23.86
N PHE A 83 0.44 9.04 -22.80
CA PHE A 83 -0.90 9.60 -22.94
C PHE A 83 -0.87 11.06 -23.38
N GLY A 84 0.15 11.82 -22.97
CA GLY A 84 0.38 13.19 -23.44
C GLY A 84 0.56 13.26 -24.97
N VAL A 85 1.31 12.32 -25.56
CA VAL A 85 1.44 12.21 -27.03
C VAL A 85 0.10 11.96 -27.72
N ALA A 86 -0.80 11.22 -27.07
CA ALA A 86 -2.15 10.94 -27.56
C ALA A 86 -3.17 12.08 -27.26
N GLY A 87 -2.74 13.17 -26.61
CA GLY A 87 -3.61 14.27 -26.20
C GLY A 87 -4.58 13.92 -25.07
N VAL A 88 -4.29 12.86 -24.30
CA VAL A 88 -5.11 12.41 -23.17
C VAL A 88 -4.52 12.96 -21.86
N ASP A 89 -5.30 13.76 -21.15
CA ASP A 89 -4.92 14.25 -19.82
C ASP A 89 -5.18 13.18 -18.75
N VAL A 90 -4.12 12.83 -18.02
CA VAL A 90 -4.14 11.83 -16.95
C VAL A 90 -3.85 12.44 -15.57
N SER A 91 -3.77 13.77 -15.49
CA SER A 91 -3.47 14.50 -14.24
C SER A 91 -4.49 14.24 -13.13
N MET A 92 -5.73 13.88 -13.48
CA MET A 92 -6.77 13.51 -12.51
C MET A 92 -6.44 12.26 -11.67
N PHE A 93 -5.50 11.43 -12.14
CA PHE A 93 -5.00 10.27 -11.39
C PHE A 93 -3.78 10.61 -10.51
N GLY A 94 -3.33 11.87 -10.53
CA GLY A 94 -2.28 12.39 -9.68
C GLY A 94 -2.71 12.57 -8.23
N VAL A 95 -1.79 12.32 -7.30
CA VAL A 95 -2.00 12.45 -5.86
C VAL A 95 -1.84 13.92 -5.46
N GLY A 96 -2.95 14.60 -5.14
CA GLY A 96 -2.93 15.98 -4.64
C GLY A 96 -2.32 17.00 -5.62
N GLY A 97 -2.54 16.79 -6.93
CA GLY A 97 -1.98 17.62 -8.00
C GLY A 97 -0.52 17.30 -8.39
N ALA A 98 0.08 16.26 -7.80
CA ALA A 98 1.37 15.75 -8.24
C ALA A 98 1.26 15.00 -9.58
N ASP A 99 2.35 14.97 -10.36
CA ASP A 99 2.42 14.15 -11.57
C ASP A 99 2.33 12.65 -11.25
N LEU A 100 2.03 11.83 -12.26
CA LEU A 100 1.86 10.37 -12.06
C LEU A 100 3.15 9.67 -11.64
N GLY A 101 4.32 10.21 -11.98
CA GLY A 101 5.59 9.66 -11.53
C GLY A 101 5.76 9.82 -10.02
N THR A 102 5.59 11.03 -9.52
CA THR A 102 5.61 11.31 -8.07
C THR A 102 4.53 10.51 -7.34
N SER A 103 3.31 10.47 -7.90
CA SER A 103 2.18 9.70 -7.37
C SER A 103 2.47 8.19 -7.32
N GLY A 104 3.12 7.66 -8.37
CA GLY A 104 3.56 6.27 -8.45
C GLY A 104 4.55 5.91 -7.35
N VAL A 105 5.54 6.78 -7.07
CA VAL A 105 6.49 6.55 -5.97
C VAL A 105 5.74 6.39 -4.65
N VAL A 106 4.84 7.32 -4.34
CA VAL A 106 4.04 7.27 -3.10
C VAL A 106 3.21 5.98 -3.04
N LEU A 107 2.53 5.63 -4.12
CA LEU A 107 1.70 4.44 -4.19
C LEU A 107 2.49 3.14 -3.98
N GLY A 108 3.66 3.00 -4.61
CA GLY A 108 4.52 1.83 -4.44
C GLY A 108 5.05 1.71 -3.01
N VAL A 109 5.48 2.83 -2.42
CA VAL A 109 5.95 2.86 -1.02
C VAL A 109 4.81 2.53 -0.05
N LEU A 110 3.60 3.10 -0.24
CA LEU A 110 2.44 2.80 0.60
C LEU A 110 2.03 1.33 0.50
N THR A 111 2.04 0.76 -0.70
CA THR A 111 1.68 -0.65 -0.95
C THR A 111 2.58 -1.59 -0.17
N VAL A 112 3.91 -1.45 -0.29
CA VAL A 112 4.86 -2.27 0.46
C VAL A 112 4.79 -1.93 1.95
N GLY A 113 4.76 -0.64 2.29
CA GLY A 113 4.74 -0.15 3.66
C GLY A 113 3.56 -0.69 4.49
N ALA A 114 2.37 -0.78 3.89
CA ALA A 114 1.21 -1.39 4.55
C ALA A 114 1.43 -2.88 4.86
N HIS A 115 2.08 -3.61 3.96
CA HIS A 115 2.46 -4.99 4.22
C HIS A 115 3.48 -5.08 5.37
N LEU A 116 4.53 -4.26 5.35
CA LEU A 116 5.54 -4.21 6.42
C LEU A 116 4.92 -3.87 7.77
N LEU A 117 3.95 -2.95 7.81
CA LEU A 117 3.20 -2.62 9.02
C LEU A 117 2.43 -3.83 9.53
N GLY A 118 1.75 -4.58 8.65
CA GLY A 118 1.07 -5.81 9.01
C GLY A 118 2.00 -6.85 9.63
N ASP A 119 3.21 -6.98 9.10
CA ASP A 119 4.22 -7.88 9.67
C ASP A 119 4.80 -7.38 10.99
N ALA A 120 5.00 -6.08 11.15
CA ALA A 120 5.46 -5.47 12.40
C ALA A 120 4.47 -5.70 13.55
N LEU A 121 3.17 -5.86 13.28
CA LEU A 121 2.18 -6.20 14.32
C LEU A 121 2.40 -7.59 14.93
N THR A 122 3.16 -8.46 14.26
CA THR A 122 3.37 -9.85 14.69
C THR A 122 4.68 -10.04 15.46
N PRO A 123 4.77 -11.02 16.38
CA PRO A 123 6.01 -11.31 17.12
C PRO A 123 7.21 -11.61 16.22
N ALA A 124 7.00 -12.19 15.04
CA ALA A 124 8.07 -12.49 14.09
C ALA A 124 8.68 -11.21 13.47
N GLY A 125 7.95 -10.10 13.47
CA GLY A 125 8.42 -8.78 13.07
C GLY A 125 8.76 -8.65 11.60
N VAL A 126 9.49 -7.57 11.28
CA VAL A 126 9.88 -7.21 9.91
C VAL A 126 11.33 -6.66 9.88
N PRO A 127 12.19 -7.10 8.95
CA PRO A 127 13.57 -6.64 8.85
C PRO A 127 13.68 -5.33 8.06
N LEU A 128 13.13 -4.24 8.61
CA LEU A 128 13.05 -2.93 7.94
C LEU A 128 14.38 -2.48 7.32
N LEU A 129 15.48 -2.74 8.04
CA LEU A 129 16.84 -2.36 7.66
C LEU A 129 17.65 -3.56 7.17
N TRP A 130 17.03 -4.54 6.50
CA TRP A 130 17.79 -5.57 5.78
C TRP A 130 18.88 -4.92 4.90
N PRO A 131 20.13 -5.44 4.86
CA PRO A 131 20.61 -6.72 5.40
C PRO A 131 21.21 -6.65 6.81
N PHE A 132 21.00 -5.58 7.59
CA PHE A 132 21.69 -5.34 8.86
C PHE A 132 21.19 -6.19 10.06
N GLY A 133 20.48 -7.29 9.81
CA GLY A 133 20.23 -8.36 10.77
C GLY A 133 19.22 -8.08 11.90
N ARG A 134 18.53 -6.94 11.90
CA ARG A 134 17.55 -6.60 12.95
C ARG A 134 16.11 -6.64 12.44
N SER A 135 15.26 -7.35 13.17
CA SER A 135 13.80 -7.33 12.99
C SER A 135 13.14 -6.38 13.99
N TYR A 136 12.11 -5.70 13.52
CA TYR A 136 11.30 -4.77 14.29
C TYR A 136 9.90 -5.37 14.49
N SER A 137 9.41 -5.39 15.72
CA SER A 137 8.12 -5.97 16.06
C SER A 137 7.46 -5.16 17.18
N LEU A 138 6.15 -4.96 17.04
CA LEU A 138 5.26 -4.42 18.05
C LEU A 138 4.63 -5.55 18.89
N SER A 139 4.68 -6.80 18.41
CA SER A 139 4.15 -7.99 19.09
C SER A 139 2.70 -7.84 19.60
N VAL A 140 1.85 -7.18 18.81
CA VAL A 140 0.45 -6.88 19.16
C VAL A 140 -0.43 -8.13 19.06
N THR A 141 -0.24 -8.93 18.01
CA THR A 141 -1.05 -10.13 17.77
C THR A 141 -0.26 -11.19 17.03
N ARG A 142 -0.58 -12.47 17.23
CA ARG A 142 0.05 -13.53 16.44
C ARG A 142 -0.45 -13.51 15.00
N ALA A 143 0.43 -13.87 14.07
CA ALA A 143 0.11 -13.92 12.64
C ALA A 143 -1.05 -14.89 12.31
N ASP A 144 -1.17 -15.98 13.06
CA ASP A 144 -2.15 -17.06 12.91
C ASP A 144 -3.45 -16.83 13.69
N SER A 145 -3.61 -15.69 14.35
CA SER A 145 -4.85 -15.36 15.07
C SER A 145 -5.98 -15.07 14.07
N THR A 146 -6.90 -16.02 13.89
CA THR A 146 -8.09 -15.86 13.03
C THR A 146 -8.87 -14.61 13.39
N LEU A 147 -9.10 -14.36 14.70
CA LEU A 147 -9.80 -13.19 15.18
C LEU A 147 -9.10 -11.89 14.73
N ALA A 148 -7.77 -11.80 14.89
CA ALA A 148 -7.05 -10.59 14.53
C ALA A 148 -7.04 -10.32 13.02
N ASN A 149 -6.87 -11.36 12.20
CA ASN A 149 -6.89 -11.22 10.75
C ASN A 149 -8.27 -10.71 10.27
N TYR A 150 -9.37 -11.28 10.75
CA TYR A 150 -10.71 -10.81 10.38
C TYR A 150 -11.10 -9.49 11.03
N ALA A 151 -10.63 -9.19 12.25
CA ALA A 151 -10.87 -7.90 12.90
C ALA A 151 -10.17 -6.76 12.15
N LEU A 152 -8.92 -6.96 11.69
CA LEU A 152 -8.23 -5.99 10.84
C LEU A 152 -8.93 -5.83 9.50
N PHE A 153 -9.35 -6.94 8.86
CA PHE A 153 -10.05 -6.88 7.58
C PHE A 153 -11.38 -6.14 7.69
N GLY A 154 -12.24 -6.55 8.63
CA GLY A 154 -13.53 -5.92 8.90
C GLY A 154 -13.37 -4.46 9.34
N GLY A 155 -12.41 -4.18 10.22
CA GLY A 155 -12.08 -2.81 10.65
C GLY A 155 -11.64 -1.94 9.48
N GLY A 156 -10.77 -2.44 8.61
CA GLY A 156 -10.34 -1.75 7.39
C GLY A 156 -11.52 -1.42 6.46
N ILE A 157 -12.44 -2.36 6.26
CA ILE A 157 -13.68 -2.13 5.47
C ILE A 157 -14.55 -1.04 6.12
N VAL A 158 -14.81 -1.15 7.43
CA VAL A 158 -15.67 -0.20 8.15
C VAL A 158 -15.07 1.20 8.14
N VAL A 159 -13.78 1.34 8.41
CA VAL A 159 -13.10 2.65 8.38
C VAL A 159 -13.09 3.21 6.96
N THR A 160 -12.84 2.37 5.95
CA THR A 160 -12.82 2.80 4.54
C THR A 160 -14.20 3.26 4.06
N GLY A 161 -15.23 2.47 4.32
CA GLY A 161 -16.62 2.84 4.01
C GLY A 161 -17.08 4.07 4.80
N GLY A 162 -16.68 4.17 6.07
CA GLY A 162 -17.02 5.29 6.94
C GLY A 162 -16.49 6.63 6.42
N TRP A 163 -15.19 6.72 6.08
CA TRP A 163 -14.65 7.95 5.53
C TRP A 163 -15.23 8.24 4.13
N ALA A 164 -15.46 7.22 3.30
CA ALA A 164 -16.03 7.40 1.97
C ALA A 164 -17.45 7.99 2.05
N ILE A 165 -18.29 7.49 2.97
CA ILE A 165 -19.63 8.06 3.23
C ILE A 165 -19.52 9.53 3.64
N VAL A 166 -18.59 9.87 4.54
CA VAL A 166 -18.39 11.26 4.97
C VAL A 166 -17.95 12.14 3.81
N ALA A 167 -16.94 11.72 3.05
CA ALA A 167 -16.37 12.52 1.97
C ALA A 167 -17.38 12.74 0.84
N PHE A 168 -18.04 11.69 0.35
CA PHE A 168 -19.01 11.80 -0.75
C PHE A 168 -20.39 12.32 -0.31
N GLY A 169 -20.77 12.16 0.96
CA GLY A 169 -22.01 12.76 1.49
C GLY A 169 -21.90 14.26 1.77
N SER A 170 -20.68 14.81 1.76
CA SER A 170 -20.39 16.24 1.94
C SER A 170 -20.17 17.03 0.64
N LEU A 171 -20.11 16.33 -0.51
CA LEU A 171 -20.01 16.89 -1.86
C LEU A 171 -21.40 17.16 -2.45
#